data_AF-A0A093YHQ9-F1
#
_entry.id   AF-A0A093YHQ9-F1
#
_cell.length_a   1.000
_cell.length_b   1.000
_cell.length_c   1.000
_cell.angle_alpha   90.00
_cell.angle_beta   90.00
_cell.angle_gamma   90.00
#
_symmetry.space_group_name_H-M   'P 1'
#
loop_
_entity.id
_entity.type
_entity.pdbx_description
1 polymer ?
#
loop_
_entity_poly.entity_id
_entity_poly.type
_entity_poly.pdbx_seq_one_letter_code
_entity_poly.pdbx_strand_id
1 'polypeptide(L)'
;MWVLSNLGAYEIANASDSYWLITTSPARRHSLGEAVHSLFREIMVTWTLLQNNYDPNQWTLQPLLKGSMMVYMLIFGTIYMQQKYRMVMSLAFYVYFFLCGEVTFNMQFFFGMFLSDLSNHQPSLDFINSRIWIRRFVPPILMFIGLWIASYPEDHADWAAWSLQLKTLSTYILVLKQDTPRFFTGLGMDFICVAIFLSPSLKDWLSSKYLLWLGKNSFAVYLIHGTLIRTVLAWCMYGITIPDKVEKEVDGKMELVKGPGLKHRGYLAMSIFIPLFFVLLYTLANLWTAHVDPLCARWTAAFERATLNESEKTTSSGPAGQGLLSQPA
;
A
#
# COMPACT_ATOMS: atom_id res chain seq x y z
N MET A 1 7.47 -13.89 8.04
CA MET A 1 6.94 -14.77 6.98
C MET A 1 7.77 -16.03 6.81
N TRP A 2 8.99 -15.96 6.25
CA TRP A 2 9.82 -17.15 5.94
C TRP A 2 10.05 -18.07 7.17
N VAL A 3 10.48 -17.50 8.30
CA VAL A 3 10.69 -18.29 9.54
C VAL A 3 9.39 -18.99 9.97
N LEU A 4 8.28 -18.26 10.01
CA LEU A 4 6.97 -18.78 10.41
C LEU A 4 6.48 -19.92 9.50
N SER A 5 6.77 -19.83 8.19
CA SER A 5 6.46 -20.90 7.24
C SER A 5 7.23 -22.18 7.55
N ASN A 6 8.52 -22.07 7.84
CA ASN A 6 9.35 -23.23 8.18
C ASN A 6 9.00 -23.86 9.54
N LEU A 7 8.45 -23.06 10.46
CA LEU A 7 7.91 -23.53 11.74
C LEU A 7 6.50 -24.15 11.63
N GLY A 8 5.89 -24.18 10.45
CA GLY A 8 4.55 -24.75 10.25
C GLY A 8 3.40 -23.83 10.70
N ALA A 9 3.64 -22.54 10.92
CA ALA A 9 2.62 -21.62 11.45
C ALA A 9 1.38 -21.46 10.55
N TYR A 10 1.52 -21.75 9.26
CA TYR A 10 0.46 -21.63 8.25
C TYR A 10 -0.28 -22.95 7.96
N GLU A 11 0.01 -24.04 8.69
CA GLU A 11 -0.59 -25.35 8.41
C GLU A 11 -2.12 -25.34 8.60
N ILE A 12 -2.62 -24.62 9.61
CA ILE A 12 -4.06 -24.43 9.83
C ILE A 12 -4.71 -23.66 8.68
N ALA A 13 -4.10 -22.57 8.23
CA ALA A 13 -4.62 -21.80 7.09
C ALA A 13 -4.65 -22.64 5.80
N ASN A 14 -3.63 -23.46 5.58
CA ASN A 14 -3.53 -24.43 4.49
C ASN A 14 -4.53 -25.60 4.56
N ALA A 15 -5.17 -25.79 5.71
CA ALA A 15 -6.17 -26.81 5.96
C ALA A 15 -7.58 -26.21 6.12
N SER A 16 -7.76 -24.89 5.96
CA SER A 16 -9.04 -24.20 6.11
C SER A 16 -9.98 -24.42 4.92
N ASP A 17 -11.24 -24.00 5.06
CA ASP A 17 -12.25 -23.94 3.99
C ASP A 17 -12.18 -22.67 3.11
N SER A 18 -11.27 -21.74 3.43
CA SER A 18 -11.14 -20.47 2.72
C SER A 18 -10.14 -20.56 1.57
N TYR A 19 -10.62 -20.35 0.34
CA TYR A 19 -9.79 -20.35 -0.87
C TYR A 19 -8.60 -19.38 -0.76
N TRP A 20 -8.83 -18.16 -0.23
CA TRP A 20 -7.78 -17.16 -0.09
C TRP A 20 -6.71 -17.61 0.92
N LEU A 21 -7.09 -18.20 2.06
CA LEU A 21 -6.13 -18.70 3.05
C LEU A 21 -5.30 -19.85 2.50
N ILE A 22 -5.90 -20.77 1.74
CA ILE A 22 -5.19 -21.91 1.14
C ILE A 22 -4.19 -21.42 0.09
N THR A 23 -4.61 -20.53 -0.80
CA THR A 23 -3.80 -20.10 -1.95
C THR A 23 -2.67 -19.15 -1.57
N THR A 24 -2.85 -18.35 -0.51
CA THR A 24 -1.85 -17.36 -0.08
C THR A 24 -0.93 -17.87 1.01
N SER A 25 -1.15 -19.06 1.58
CA SER A 25 -0.35 -19.58 2.69
C SER A 25 0.83 -20.45 2.20
N PRO A 26 2.09 -20.07 2.47
CA PRO A 26 3.22 -20.85 2.01
C PRO A 26 3.33 -22.19 2.77
N ALA A 27 3.50 -23.28 2.03
CA ALA A 27 3.73 -24.60 2.60
C ALA A 27 5.11 -24.70 3.30
N ARG A 28 5.16 -25.50 4.36
CA ARG A 28 6.40 -25.83 5.06
C ARG A 28 7.34 -26.61 4.14
N ARG A 29 8.63 -26.28 4.18
CA ARG A 29 9.67 -27.03 3.46
C ARG A 29 10.34 -28.05 4.37
N HIS A 30 10.75 -29.18 3.78
CA HIS A 30 11.27 -30.33 4.53
C HIS A 30 12.76 -30.20 4.87
N SER A 31 13.56 -29.53 4.03
CA SER A 31 15.01 -29.35 4.26
C SER A 31 15.39 -27.88 4.49
N LEU A 32 16.33 -27.64 5.41
CA LEU A 32 16.84 -26.30 5.71
C LEU A 32 17.57 -25.68 4.51
N GLY A 33 18.27 -26.51 3.72
CA GLY A 33 18.93 -26.08 2.49
C GLY A 33 17.93 -25.56 1.45
N GLU A 34 16.84 -26.30 1.21
CA GLU A 34 15.76 -25.82 0.33
C GLU A 34 15.08 -24.58 0.87
N ALA A 35 14.92 -24.46 2.20
CA ALA A 35 14.35 -23.29 2.84
C ALA A 35 15.20 -22.04 2.60
N VAL A 36 16.52 -22.12 2.80
CA VAL A 36 17.43 -21.00 2.55
C VAL A 36 17.50 -20.68 1.05
N HIS A 37 17.58 -21.68 0.19
CA HIS A 37 17.55 -21.47 -1.26
C HIS A 37 16.27 -20.76 -1.72
N SER A 38 15.10 -21.10 -1.14
CA SER A 38 13.88 -20.32 -1.40
C SER A 38 14.03 -18.88 -1.02
N LEU A 39 14.61 -18.58 0.13
CA LEU A 39 14.63 -17.22 0.63
C LEU A 39 15.30 -16.31 -0.39
N PHE A 40 16.47 -16.71 -0.88
CA PHE A 40 17.18 -15.99 -1.93
C PHE A 40 16.40 -15.93 -3.24
N ARG A 41 15.81 -17.05 -3.66
CA ARG A 41 14.99 -17.11 -4.87
C ARG A 41 13.80 -16.16 -4.79
N GLU A 42 13.02 -16.19 -3.72
CA GLU A 42 11.82 -15.35 -3.57
C GLU A 42 12.19 -13.88 -3.44
N ILE A 43 13.31 -13.53 -2.78
CA ILE A 43 13.84 -12.16 -2.79
C ILE A 43 14.12 -11.73 -4.23
N MET A 44 14.86 -12.54 -5.01
CA MET A 44 15.16 -12.22 -6.40
C MET A 44 13.89 -12.10 -7.26
N VAL A 45 12.95 -13.04 -7.14
CA VAL A 45 11.68 -13.05 -7.87
C VAL A 45 10.82 -11.83 -7.52
N THR A 46 10.84 -11.37 -6.26
CA THR A 46 10.12 -10.15 -5.84
C THR A 46 10.59 -8.93 -6.62
N TRP A 47 11.90 -8.78 -6.81
CA TRP A 47 12.51 -7.63 -7.48
C TRP A 47 12.60 -7.74 -9.00
N THR A 48 12.31 -8.91 -9.56
CA THR A 48 12.42 -9.17 -11.01
C THR A 48 11.09 -9.46 -11.68
N LEU A 49 10.20 -10.18 -10.99
CA LEU A 49 8.93 -10.69 -11.53
C LEU A 49 7.69 -10.19 -10.75
N LEU A 50 7.86 -9.32 -9.74
CA LEU A 50 6.75 -8.81 -8.93
C LEU A 50 5.93 -9.90 -8.24
N GLN A 51 6.57 -11.00 -7.86
CA GLN A 51 5.90 -12.15 -7.23
C GLN A 51 6.64 -12.58 -5.97
N ASN A 52 5.89 -13.07 -4.98
CA ASN A 52 6.47 -13.62 -3.78
C ASN A 52 5.52 -14.65 -3.17
N ASN A 53 5.99 -15.89 -3.05
CA ASN A 53 5.18 -16.98 -2.52
C ASN A 53 4.97 -16.92 -1.00
N TYR A 54 5.84 -16.22 -0.27
CA TYR A 54 5.69 -16.04 1.18
C TYR A 54 4.73 -14.90 1.52
N ASP A 55 4.76 -13.83 0.73
CA ASP A 55 3.93 -12.66 0.96
C ASP A 55 3.54 -12.01 -0.37
N PRO A 56 2.36 -12.35 -0.91
CA PRO A 56 1.90 -11.82 -2.17
C PRO A 56 1.95 -10.29 -2.22
N ASN A 57 1.68 -9.61 -1.10
CA ASN A 57 1.63 -8.15 -1.00
C ASN A 57 3.00 -7.46 -1.23
N GLN A 58 4.12 -8.19 -1.21
CA GLN A 58 5.45 -7.63 -1.46
C GLN A 58 5.68 -7.23 -2.92
N TRP A 59 4.80 -7.63 -3.84
CA TRP A 59 4.85 -7.20 -5.24
C TRP A 59 4.87 -5.66 -5.38
N THR A 60 4.30 -4.93 -4.42
CA THR A 60 4.24 -3.46 -4.45
C THR A 60 5.57 -2.78 -4.17
N LEU A 61 6.58 -3.48 -3.62
CA LEU A 61 7.87 -2.89 -3.24
C LEU A 61 8.65 -2.37 -4.46
N GLN A 62 8.72 -3.15 -5.53
CA GLN A 62 9.45 -2.76 -6.74
C GLN A 62 8.79 -1.58 -7.46
N PRO A 63 7.45 -1.53 -7.69
CA PRO A 63 6.77 -0.37 -8.25
C PRO A 63 6.95 0.89 -7.40
N LEU A 64 6.89 0.79 -6.07
CA LEU A 64 7.12 1.93 -5.18
C LEU A 64 8.55 2.46 -5.29
N LEU A 65 9.56 1.58 -5.33
CA LEU A 65 10.95 1.98 -5.53
C LEU A 65 11.14 2.66 -6.90
N LYS A 66 10.67 2.02 -7.98
CA LYS A 66 10.72 2.59 -9.34
C LYS A 66 10.04 3.95 -9.42
N GLY A 67 8.87 4.08 -8.81
CA GLY A 67 8.12 5.31 -8.70
C GLY A 67 8.86 6.43 -7.98
N SER A 68 9.45 6.12 -6.83
CA SER A 68 10.25 7.10 -6.07
C SER A 68 11.44 7.63 -6.90
N MET A 69 12.09 6.75 -7.68
CA MET A 69 13.18 7.14 -8.57
C MET A 69 12.68 7.99 -9.74
N MET A 70 11.51 7.68 -10.31
CA MET A 70 10.88 8.52 -11.35
C MET A 70 10.57 9.93 -10.85
N VAL A 71 9.98 10.03 -9.65
CA VAL A 71 9.71 11.31 -8.97
C VAL A 71 11.03 12.07 -8.76
N TYR A 72 12.06 11.41 -8.25
CA TYR A 72 13.38 12.01 -8.04
C TYR A 72 14.00 12.51 -9.36
N MET A 73 13.97 11.69 -10.42
CA MET A 73 14.49 12.07 -11.74
C MET A 73 13.75 13.27 -12.32
N LEU A 74 12.43 13.34 -12.17
CA LEU A 74 11.67 14.50 -12.64
C LEU A 74 12.01 15.76 -11.83
N ILE A 75 12.11 15.68 -10.50
CA ILE A 75 12.52 16.82 -9.66
C ILE A 75 13.92 17.29 -10.06
N PHE A 76 14.87 16.37 -10.23
CA PHE A 76 16.23 16.67 -10.66
C PHE A 76 16.26 17.33 -12.04
N GLY A 77 15.57 16.76 -13.02
CA GLY A 77 15.48 17.30 -14.37
C GLY A 77 14.75 18.66 -14.45
N THR A 78 13.90 18.98 -13.46
CA THR A 78 13.13 20.23 -13.39
C THR A 78 13.66 21.21 -12.34
N ILE A 79 14.90 21.04 -11.85
CA ILE A 79 15.45 21.85 -10.76
C ILE A 79 15.48 23.36 -11.08
N TYR A 80 15.72 23.73 -12.34
CA TYR A 80 15.72 25.12 -12.81
C TYR A 80 14.35 25.60 -13.32
N MET A 81 13.34 24.74 -13.27
CA MET A 81 12.00 25.03 -13.77
C MET A 81 11.18 25.76 -12.71
N GLN A 82 10.40 26.77 -13.13
CA GLN A 82 9.43 27.39 -12.22
C GLN A 82 8.35 26.35 -11.82
N GLN A 83 7.92 26.39 -10.56
CA GLN A 83 6.95 25.47 -9.97
C GLN A 83 5.67 25.31 -10.81
N LYS A 84 5.14 26.39 -11.39
CA LYS A 84 3.94 26.35 -12.25
C LYS A 84 4.13 25.44 -13.48
N TYR A 85 5.32 25.41 -14.07
CA TYR A 85 5.60 24.55 -15.20
C TYR A 85 5.95 23.13 -14.76
N ARG A 86 6.55 22.97 -13.57
CA ARG A 86 6.76 21.65 -12.96
C ARG A 86 5.42 20.94 -12.71
N MET A 87 4.41 21.66 -12.22
CA MET A 87 3.03 21.15 -12.11
C MET A 87 2.47 20.70 -13.45
N VAL A 88 2.68 21.47 -14.52
CA VAL A 88 2.25 21.09 -15.88
C VAL A 88 2.96 19.81 -16.33
N MET A 89 4.26 19.68 -16.05
CA MET A 89 5.01 18.44 -16.34
C MET A 89 4.46 17.25 -15.55
N SER A 90 4.16 17.40 -14.25
CA SER A 90 3.53 16.35 -13.45
C SER A 90 2.19 15.91 -14.05
N LEU A 91 1.34 16.85 -14.48
CA LEU A 91 0.09 16.51 -15.18
C LEU A 91 0.32 15.88 -16.55
N ALA A 92 1.34 16.32 -17.30
CA ALA A 92 1.70 15.72 -18.57
C ALA A 92 2.12 14.25 -18.39
N PHE A 93 2.92 13.95 -17.36
CA PHE A 93 3.26 12.57 -17.02
C PHE A 93 2.07 11.76 -16.52
N TYR A 94 1.18 12.36 -15.72
CA TYR A 94 -0.08 11.71 -15.32
C TYR A 94 -0.90 11.26 -16.55
N VAL A 95 -1.08 12.15 -17.54
CA VAL A 95 -1.78 11.84 -18.78
C VAL A 95 -0.99 10.82 -19.62
N TYR A 96 0.33 10.95 -19.70
CA TYR A 96 1.19 9.99 -20.40
C TYR A 96 1.03 8.56 -19.86
N PHE A 97 1.11 8.38 -18.54
CA PHE A 97 0.95 7.05 -17.93
C PHE A 97 -0.48 6.52 -18.03
N PHE A 98 -1.47 7.40 -18.01
CA PHE A 98 -2.84 7.03 -18.36
C PHE A 98 -2.93 6.50 -19.80
N LEU A 99 -2.32 7.16 -20.78
CA LEU A 99 -2.31 6.72 -22.18
C LEU A 99 -1.52 5.42 -22.39
N CYS A 100 -0.42 5.23 -21.66
CA CYS A 100 0.38 4.00 -21.69
C CYS A 100 -0.26 2.83 -20.91
N GLY A 101 -1.31 3.10 -20.14
CA GLY A 101 -2.01 2.09 -19.35
C GLY A 101 -1.39 1.70 -18.03
N GLU A 102 -0.42 2.47 -17.54
CA GLU A 102 0.23 2.26 -16.24
C GLU A 102 -0.49 3.06 -15.13
N VAL A 103 -1.77 2.72 -14.92
CA VAL A 103 -2.70 3.47 -14.07
C VAL A 103 -2.59 3.19 -12.58
N THR A 104 -2.10 2.02 -12.18
CA THR A 104 -2.11 1.58 -10.77
C THR A 104 -1.17 2.40 -9.87
N PHE A 105 0.03 2.70 -10.35
CA PHE A 105 1.08 3.35 -9.54
C PHE A 105 1.63 4.59 -10.22
N ASN A 106 2.10 4.47 -11.47
CA ASN A 106 2.86 5.55 -12.10
C ASN A 106 2.02 6.82 -12.28
N MET A 107 0.80 6.69 -12.79
CA MET A 107 -0.18 7.77 -12.83
C MET A 107 -0.34 8.46 -11.46
N GLN A 108 -0.51 7.67 -10.39
CA GLN A 108 -0.74 8.15 -9.03
C GLN A 108 0.48 8.89 -8.43
N PHE A 109 1.71 8.48 -8.76
CA PHE A 109 2.92 9.18 -8.30
C PHE A 109 3.01 10.61 -8.85
N PHE A 110 2.69 10.81 -10.13
CA PHE A 110 2.73 12.13 -10.74
C PHE A 110 1.53 13.00 -10.32
N PHE A 111 0.38 12.38 -10.01
CA PHE A 111 -0.71 13.09 -9.35
C PHE A 111 -0.29 13.61 -7.96
N GLY A 112 0.34 12.76 -7.15
CA GLY A 112 0.86 13.16 -5.84
C GLY A 112 1.88 14.29 -5.93
N MET A 113 2.79 14.24 -6.92
CA MET A 113 3.73 15.33 -7.18
C MET A 113 3.01 16.62 -7.58
N PHE A 114 2.04 16.54 -8.49
CA PHE A 114 1.23 17.69 -8.88
C PHE A 114 0.52 18.32 -7.68
N LEU A 115 -0.09 17.50 -6.83
CA LEU A 115 -0.81 17.98 -5.64
C LEU A 115 0.15 18.61 -4.61
N SER A 116 1.34 18.03 -4.45
CA SER A 116 2.41 18.59 -3.62
C SER A 116 2.81 19.98 -4.12
N ASP A 117 3.05 20.14 -5.42
CA ASP A 117 3.40 21.45 -5.98
C ASP A 117 2.23 22.44 -5.89
N LEU A 118 1.00 21.99 -6.18
CA LEU A 118 -0.20 22.82 -6.04
C LEU A 118 -0.37 23.34 -4.62
N SER A 119 -0.08 22.49 -3.62
CA SER A 119 -0.19 22.84 -2.20
C SER A 119 0.84 23.87 -1.74
N ASN A 120 1.92 24.06 -2.49
CA ASN A 120 2.97 25.03 -2.21
C ASN A 120 2.90 26.25 -3.16
N HIS A 121 1.97 26.30 -4.11
CA HIS A 121 1.91 27.36 -5.12
C HIS A 121 0.98 28.50 -4.68
N GLN A 122 1.56 29.53 -4.06
CA GLN A 122 0.83 30.64 -3.44
C GLN A 122 -0.24 31.29 -4.34
N PRO A 123 0.02 31.61 -5.62
CA PRO A 123 -1.00 32.21 -6.48
C PRO A 123 -2.25 31.33 -6.65
N SER A 124 -2.08 30.00 -6.69
CA SER A 124 -3.21 29.07 -6.75
C SER A 124 -3.98 29.01 -5.44
N LEU A 125 -3.28 29.05 -4.30
CA LEU A 125 -3.91 29.08 -2.99
C LEU A 125 -4.72 30.37 -2.77
N ASP A 126 -4.16 31.52 -3.15
CA ASP A 126 -4.86 32.82 -3.09
C ASP A 126 -6.09 32.82 -4.02
N PHE A 127 -5.96 32.18 -5.20
CA PHE A 127 -7.08 31.99 -6.10
C PHE A 127 -8.20 31.16 -5.45
N ILE A 128 -7.88 30.05 -4.78
CA ILE A 128 -8.87 29.19 -4.13
C ILE A 128 -9.50 29.88 -2.92
N ASN A 129 -8.69 30.57 -2.11
CA ASN A 129 -9.13 31.22 -0.88
C ASN A 129 -10.02 32.45 -1.14
N SER A 130 -9.81 33.14 -2.24
CA SER A 130 -10.65 34.28 -2.64
C SER A 130 -12.07 33.88 -3.10
N ARG A 131 -12.32 32.60 -3.43
CA ARG A 131 -13.65 32.13 -3.86
C ARG A 131 -14.27 31.15 -2.86
N ILE A 132 -15.19 31.67 -2.05
CA ILE A 132 -15.89 30.86 -1.03
C ILE A 132 -16.68 29.70 -1.63
N TRP A 133 -17.22 29.85 -2.84
CA TRP A 133 -18.02 28.81 -3.51
C TRP A 133 -17.18 27.59 -3.86
N ILE A 134 -15.90 27.78 -4.24
CA ILE A 134 -14.98 26.68 -4.53
C ILE A 134 -14.84 25.84 -3.28
N ARG A 135 -14.55 26.47 -2.14
CA ARG A 135 -14.31 25.77 -0.87
C ARG A 135 -15.58 25.16 -0.27
N ARG A 136 -16.76 25.67 -0.59
CA ARG A 136 -18.04 25.22 0.01
C ARG A 136 -18.74 24.13 -0.79
N PHE A 137 -18.74 24.24 -2.12
CA PHE A 137 -19.52 23.35 -2.99
C PHE A 137 -18.68 22.34 -3.74
N VAL A 138 -17.44 22.66 -4.12
CA VAL A 138 -16.61 21.74 -4.90
C VAL A 138 -16.18 20.52 -4.08
N PRO A 139 -15.67 20.63 -2.84
CA PRO A 139 -15.27 19.46 -2.05
C PRO A 139 -16.34 18.39 -1.85
N PRO A 140 -17.59 18.70 -1.40
CA PRO A 140 -18.59 17.65 -1.22
C PRO A 140 -18.98 16.98 -2.54
N ILE A 141 -19.01 17.71 -3.65
CA ILE A 141 -19.27 17.15 -4.98
C ILE A 141 -18.13 16.21 -5.39
N LEU A 142 -16.88 16.65 -5.27
CA LEU A 142 -15.71 15.83 -5.58
C LEU A 142 -15.60 14.61 -4.65
N MET A 143 -15.94 14.75 -3.38
CA MET A 143 -15.98 13.64 -2.42
C MET A 143 -17.03 12.60 -2.84
N PHE A 144 -18.25 13.06 -3.20
CA PHE A 144 -19.30 12.15 -3.65
C PHE A 144 -18.92 11.44 -4.95
N ILE A 145 -18.42 12.17 -5.95
CA ILE A 145 -17.95 11.60 -7.22
C ILE A 145 -16.80 10.62 -6.96
N GLY A 146 -15.83 11.02 -6.13
CA GLY A 146 -14.67 10.20 -5.79
C GLY A 146 -15.06 8.90 -5.10
N LEU A 147 -15.96 8.94 -4.12
CA LEU A 147 -16.50 7.75 -3.45
C LEU A 147 -17.30 6.87 -4.42
N TRP A 148 -18.11 7.47 -5.29
CA TRP A 148 -18.89 6.73 -6.29
C TRP A 148 -17.98 6.00 -7.28
N ILE A 149 -16.95 6.67 -7.81
CA ILE A 149 -15.97 6.06 -8.73
C ILE A 149 -15.13 5.00 -8.00
N ALA A 150 -14.60 5.33 -6.81
CA ALA A 150 -13.76 4.42 -6.03
C ALA A 150 -14.51 3.18 -5.54
N SER A 151 -15.84 3.20 -5.51
CA SER A 151 -16.64 2.04 -5.12
C SER A 151 -16.62 0.92 -6.16
N TYR A 152 -16.13 1.15 -7.38
CA TYR A 152 -16.10 0.15 -8.45
C TYR A 152 -15.51 -1.20 -7.99
N PRO A 153 -16.24 -2.33 -8.16
CA PRO A 153 -15.83 -3.60 -7.61
C PRO A 153 -14.73 -4.26 -8.46
N GLU A 154 -13.89 -5.07 -7.81
CA GLU A 154 -12.84 -5.84 -8.49
C GLU A 154 -13.43 -6.94 -9.36
N ASP A 155 -14.43 -7.65 -8.84
CA ASP A 155 -15.16 -8.71 -9.53
C ASP A 155 -16.62 -8.34 -9.74
N HIS A 156 -17.24 -8.97 -10.74
CA HIS A 156 -18.69 -8.92 -10.97
C HIS A 156 -19.30 -7.51 -11.04
N ALA A 157 -18.62 -6.59 -11.74
CA ALA A 157 -19.10 -5.21 -11.94
C ALA A 157 -20.47 -5.11 -12.64
N ASP A 158 -21.00 -6.20 -13.19
CA ASP A 158 -22.33 -6.31 -13.80
C ASP A 158 -23.48 -6.52 -12.80
N TRP A 159 -23.19 -6.84 -11.53
CA TRP A 159 -24.25 -7.17 -10.55
C TRP A 159 -25.07 -5.96 -10.07
N ALA A 160 -24.54 -4.74 -10.21
CA ALA A 160 -25.24 -3.52 -9.82
C ALA A 160 -25.26 -2.49 -10.97
N ALA A 161 -26.34 -1.73 -11.07
CA ALA A 161 -26.53 -0.77 -12.16
C ALA A 161 -25.46 0.34 -12.18
N TRP A 162 -25.03 0.83 -11.01
CA TRP A 162 -24.04 1.89 -10.91
C TRP A 162 -22.63 1.40 -11.32
N SER A 163 -22.25 0.16 -10.95
CA SER A 163 -20.97 -0.44 -11.34
C SER A 163 -20.97 -0.81 -12.82
N LEU A 164 -22.14 -1.20 -13.36
CA LEU A 164 -22.32 -1.43 -14.79
C LEU A 164 -22.15 -0.13 -15.59
N GLN A 165 -22.70 0.99 -15.10
CA GLN A 165 -22.49 2.31 -15.72
C GLN A 165 -21.01 2.67 -15.79
N LEU A 166 -20.26 2.45 -14.69
CA LEU A 166 -18.82 2.67 -14.67
C LEU A 166 -18.07 1.71 -15.61
N LYS A 167 -18.48 0.44 -15.69
CA LYS A 167 -17.91 -0.54 -16.63
C LYS A 167 -18.16 -0.11 -18.08
N THR A 168 -19.34 0.38 -18.40
CA THR A 168 -19.64 0.93 -19.72
C THR A 168 -18.81 2.18 -19.98
N LEU A 169 -18.71 3.09 -19.02
CA LEU A 169 -17.87 4.29 -19.12
C LEU A 169 -16.40 3.95 -19.36
N SER A 170 -15.88 2.89 -18.74
CA SER A 170 -14.49 2.48 -18.93
C SER A 170 -14.20 2.06 -20.36
N THR A 171 -15.17 1.48 -21.09
CA THR A 171 -14.99 1.14 -22.51
C THR A 171 -14.83 2.36 -23.42
N TYR A 172 -15.29 3.54 -22.98
CA TYR A 172 -15.12 4.79 -23.72
C TYR A 172 -13.87 5.57 -23.29
N ILE A 173 -13.51 5.52 -22.00
CA ILE A 173 -12.39 6.29 -21.44
C ILE A 173 -11.06 5.55 -21.63
N LEU A 174 -11.04 4.24 -21.40
CA LEU A 174 -9.80 3.46 -21.40
C LEU A 174 -9.38 3.15 -22.83
N VAL A 175 -8.26 3.74 -23.25
CA VAL A 175 -7.69 3.58 -24.60
C VAL A 175 -7.04 2.21 -24.77
N LEU A 176 -6.45 1.66 -23.69
CA LEU A 176 -5.80 0.36 -23.65
C LEU A 176 -6.52 -0.59 -22.70
N LYS A 177 -6.22 -1.89 -22.80
CA LYS A 177 -6.69 -2.90 -21.85
C LYS A 177 -5.97 -2.70 -20.52
N GLN A 178 -6.50 -1.78 -19.72
CA GLN A 178 -5.98 -1.40 -18.42
C GLN A 178 -6.72 -2.13 -17.29
N ASP A 179 -6.08 -2.21 -16.14
CA ASP A 179 -6.68 -2.71 -14.90
C ASP A 179 -7.79 -1.72 -14.45
N THR A 180 -9.02 -2.01 -14.88
CA THR A 180 -10.18 -1.12 -14.72
C THR A 180 -10.52 -0.86 -13.24
N PRO A 181 -10.57 -1.89 -12.36
CA PRO A 181 -10.78 -1.66 -10.93
C PRO A 181 -9.75 -0.73 -10.30
N ARG A 182 -8.46 -0.95 -10.60
CA ARG A 182 -7.38 -0.12 -10.04
C ARG A 182 -7.39 1.29 -10.61
N PHE A 183 -7.75 1.46 -11.88
CA PHE A 183 -7.94 2.78 -12.48
C PHE A 183 -9.02 3.58 -11.76
N PHE A 184 -10.22 3.02 -11.59
CA PHE A 184 -11.31 3.73 -10.93
C PHE A 184 -11.03 3.99 -9.44
N THR A 185 -10.40 3.03 -8.75
CA THR A 185 -9.96 3.25 -7.37
C THR A 185 -8.97 4.42 -7.30
N GLY A 186 -7.95 4.44 -8.16
CA GLY A 186 -6.98 5.53 -8.22
C GLY A 186 -7.62 6.89 -8.55
N LEU A 187 -8.42 6.95 -9.61
CA LEU A 187 -9.11 8.17 -10.03
C LEU A 187 -10.09 8.69 -8.95
N GLY A 188 -10.80 7.79 -8.27
CA GLY A 188 -11.68 8.17 -7.16
C GLY A 188 -10.89 8.73 -5.98
N MET A 189 -9.74 8.13 -5.65
CA MET A 189 -8.83 8.66 -4.65
C MET A 189 -8.22 10.01 -5.04
N ASP A 190 -7.94 10.25 -6.32
CA ASP A 190 -7.48 11.55 -6.83
C ASP A 190 -8.53 12.64 -6.54
N PHE A 191 -9.81 12.38 -6.84
CA PHE A 191 -10.90 13.31 -6.53
C PHE A 191 -11.07 13.55 -5.03
N ILE A 192 -10.97 12.51 -4.21
CA ILE A 192 -11.02 12.62 -2.74
C ILE A 192 -9.85 13.47 -2.23
N CYS A 193 -8.64 13.27 -2.75
CA CYS A 193 -7.46 14.06 -2.40
C CYS A 193 -7.65 15.54 -2.74
N VAL A 194 -8.19 15.86 -3.92
CA VAL A 194 -8.53 17.26 -4.27
C VAL A 194 -9.62 17.81 -3.36
N ALA A 195 -10.64 17.03 -3.03
CA ALA A 195 -11.70 17.46 -2.11
C ALA A 195 -11.15 17.81 -0.73
N ILE A 196 -10.28 16.97 -0.18
CA ILE A 196 -9.58 17.22 1.10
C ILE A 196 -8.69 18.45 0.97
N PHE A 197 -7.94 18.57 -0.13
CA PHE A 197 -7.08 19.73 -0.39
C PHE A 197 -7.86 21.06 -0.39
N LEU A 198 -9.06 21.08 -0.97
CA LEU A 198 -9.90 22.28 -1.10
C LEU A 198 -10.72 22.60 0.17
N SER A 199 -10.95 21.63 1.07
CA SER A 199 -11.81 21.77 2.25
C SER A 199 -11.03 21.83 3.57
N PRO A 200 -10.94 23.01 4.22
CA PRO A 200 -10.29 23.10 5.53
C PRO A 200 -10.98 22.29 6.61
N SER A 201 -12.31 22.24 6.63
CA SER A 201 -13.05 21.44 7.61
C SER A 201 -12.73 19.95 7.52
N LEU A 202 -12.55 19.42 6.30
CA LEU A 202 -12.13 18.02 6.11
C LEU A 202 -10.68 17.81 6.58
N LYS A 203 -9.77 18.75 6.29
CA LYS A 203 -8.40 18.68 6.79
C LYS A 203 -8.36 18.67 8.31
N ASP A 204 -9.10 19.56 8.96
CA ASP A 204 -9.14 19.68 10.42
C ASP A 204 -9.69 18.39 11.05
N TRP A 205 -10.76 17.84 10.49
CA TRP A 205 -11.34 16.59 10.96
C TRP A 205 -10.40 15.39 10.77
N LEU A 206 -9.81 15.25 9.58
CA LEU A 206 -8.84 14.19 9.26
C LEU A 206 -7.52 14.34 10.03
N SER A 207 -7.19 15.55 10.47
CA SER A 207 -6.03 15.85 11.31
C SER A 207 -6.28 15.61 12.80
N SER A 208 -7.40 14.98 13.16
CA SER A 208 -7.64 14.55 14.54
C SER A 208 -6.58 13.54 15.00
N LYS A 209 -6.23 13.62 16.30
CA LYS A 209 -5.19 12.77 16.92
C LYS A 209 -5.36 11.27 16.61
N TYR A 210 -6.60 10.78 16.62
CA TYR A 210 -6.89 9.38 16.38
C TYR A 210 -6.69 8.99 14.91
N LEU A 211 -7.18 9.80 13.97
CA LEU A 211 -7.03 9.52 12.54
C LEU A 211 -5.56 9.65 12.10
N LEU A 212 -4.83 10.62 12.63
CA LEU A 212 -3.38 10.72 12.41
C LEU A 212 -2.62 9.52 12.99
N TRP A 213 -3.04 9.02 14.16
CA TRP A 213 -2.44 7.82 14.74
C TRP A 213 -2.73 6.57 13.89
N LEU A 214 -3.95 6.41 13.38
CA LEU A 214 -4.29 5.33 12.45
C LEU A 214 -3.47 5.44 11.16
N GLY A 215 -3.35 6.65 10.60
CA GLY A 215 -2.54 6.94 9.41
C GLY A 215 -1.07 6.61 9.62
N LYS A 216 -0.48 7.03 10.74
CA LYS A 216 0.92 6.74 11.11
C LYS A 216 1.22 5.23 11.13
N ASN A 217 0.28 4.40 11.60
CA ASN A 217 0.47 2.96 11.72
C ASN A 217 -0.02 2.17 10.48
N SER A 218 -0.67 2.82 9.52
CA SER A 218 -1.32 2.16 8.39
C SER A 218 -0.38 1.31 7.53
N PHE A 219 0.84 1.80 7.28
CA PHE A 219 1.83 1.05 6.51
C PHE A 219 2.32 -0.20 7.26
N ALA A 220 2.59 -0.08 8.57
CA ALA A 220 2.96 -1.22 9.38
C ALA A 220 1.82 -2.26 9.44
N VAL A 221 0.57 -1.82 9.56
CA VAL A 221 -0.62 -2.69 9.43
C VAL A 221 -0.63 -3.40 8.08
N TYR A 222 -0.41 -2.68 6.97
CA TYR A 222 -0.33 -3.26 5.62
C TYR A 222 0.76 -4.34 5.52
N LEU A 223 1.91 -4.16 6.15
CA LEU A 223 2.97 -5.17 6.11
C LEU A 223 2.64 -6.44 6.93
N ILE A 224 2.04 -6.29 8.10
CA ILE A 224 1.90 -7.41 9.04
C ILE A 224 0.54 -8.11 8.98
N HIS A 225 -0.52 -7.44 8.49
CA HIS A 225 -1.89 -7.98 8.51
C HIS A 225 -1.96 -9.33 7.80
N GLY A 226 -1.38 -9.44 6.60
CA GLY A 226 -1.39 -10.69 5.84
C GLY A 226 -0.74 -11.85 6.60
N THR A 227 0.33 -11.59 7.37
CA THR A 227 0.96 -12.61 8.24
C THR A 227 -0.02 -13.06 9.31
N LEU A 228 -0.58 -12.09 10.05
CA LEU A 228 -1.37 -12.34 11.25
C LEU A 228 -2.74 -12.94 10.92
N ILE A 229 -3.31 -12.62 9.76
CA ILE A 229 -4.53 -13.26 9.26
C ILE A 229 -4.27 -14.76 9.01
N ARG A 230 -3.17 -15.09 8.33
CA ARG A 230 -2.80 -16.47 7.98
C ARG A 230 -2.27 -17.29 9.17
N THR A 231 -1.98 -16.67 10.31
CA THR A 231 -1.55 -17.35 11.54
C THR A 231 -2.57 -17.17 12.67
N VAL A 232 -2.46 -16.08 13.44
CA VAL A 232 -3.21 -15.85 14.67
C VAL A 232 -4.72 -15.88 14.43
N LEU A 233 -5.21 -15.15 13.43
CA LEU A 233 -6.65 -15.14 13.15
C LEU A 233 -7.13 -16.50 12.67
N ALA A 234 -6.37 -17.17 11.80
CA ALA A 234 -6.68 -18.53 11.36
C ALA A 234 -6.76 -19.50 12.56
N TRP A 235 -5.82 -19.42 13.51
CA TRP A 235 -5.85 -20.26 14.71
C TRP A 235 -7.05 -19.97 15.62
N CYS A 236 -7.43 -18.71 15.78
CA CYS A 236 -8.62 -18.34 16.54
C CYS A 236 -9.92 -18.84 15.87
N MET A 237 -9.99 -18.72 14.54
CA MET A 237 -11.20 -19.02 13.76
C MET A 237 -11.41 -20.49 13.43
N TYR A 238 -10.32 -21.26 13.26
CA TYR A 238 -10.35 -22.66 12.84
C TYR A 238 -9.81 -23.63 13.91
N GLY A 239 -9.22 -23.11 14.98
CA GLY A 239 -8.57 -23.90 16.02
C GLY A 239 -7.09 -24.16 15.75
N ILE A 240 -6.48 -25.02 16.57
CA ILE A 240 -5.04 -25.33 16.53
C ILE A 240 -4.75 -26.77 16.11
N THR A 241 -5.79 -27.58 15.90
CA THR A 241 -5.69 -29.00 15.57
C THR A 241 -6.14 -29.23 14.13
N ILE A 242 -5.28 -29.87 13.34
CA ILE A 242 -5.59 -30.29 11.98
C ILE A 242 -6.20 -31.69 12.05
N PRO A 243 -7.39 -31.94 11.47
CA PRO A 243 -7.95 -33.28 11.40
C PRO A 243 -7.05 -34.19 10.57
N ASP A 244 -6.99 -35.47 10.92
CA ASP A 244 -6.19 -36.45 10.18
C ASP A 244 -6.57 -36.48 8.69
N LYS A 245 -5.55 -36.70 7.83
CA LYS A 245 -5.75 -36.79 6.38
C LYS A 245 -6.73 -37.92 6.07
N VAL A 246 -7.74 -37.66 5.26
CA VAL A 246 -8.73 -38.66 4.87
C VAL A 246 -8.28 -39.28 3.56
N GLU A 247 -8.17 -40.60 3.51
CA GLU A 247 -7.91 -41.31 2.27
C GLU A 247 -9.10 -41.12 1.33
N LYS A 248 -8.86 -40.58 0.14
CA LYS A 248 -9.88 -40.40 -0.89
C LYS A 248 -9.36 -40.98 -2.20
N GLU A 249 -10.20 -41.77 -2.85
CA GLU A 249 -9.89 -42.30 -4.17
C GLU A 249 -9.98 -41.18 -5.21
N VAL A 250 -8.85 -40.89 -5.87
CA VAL A 250 -8.75 -39.95 -6.98
C VAL A 250 -8.11 -40.72 -8.14
N ASP A 251 -8.78 -40.80 -9.29
CA ASP A 251 -8.30 -41.52 -10.49
C ASP A 251 -7.85 -42.99 -10.23
N GLY A 252 -8.58 -43.72 -9.39
CA GLY A 252 -8.32 -45.14 -9.11
C GLY A 252 -7.09 -45.41 -8.24
N LYS A 253 -6.52 -44.37 -7.60
CA LYS A 253 -5.49 -44.49 -6.57
C LYS A 253 -5.99 -43.91 -5.26
N MET A 254 -5.71 -44.62 -4.17
CA MET A 254 -5.93 -44.12 -2.82
C MET A 254 -4.89 -43.06 -2.53
N GLU A 255 -5.28 -41.79 -2.58
CA GLU A 255 -4.42 -40.67 -2.20
C GLU A 255 -4.90 -40.08 -0.86
N LEU A 256 -3.93 -39.70 -0.03
CA LEU A 256 -4.21 -38.96 1.20
C LEU A 256 -4.57 -37.51 0.82
N VAL A 257 -5.84 -37.29 0.53
CA VAL A 257 -6.35 -35.96 0.22
C VAL A 257 -6.57 -35.21 1.53
N LYS A 258 -6.24 -33.91 1.56
CA LYS A 258 -6.62 -33.06 2.69
C LYS A 258 -8.14 -33.17 2.86
N GLY A 259 -8.61 -33.45 4.08
CA GLY A 259 -10.04 -33.59 4.39
C GLY A 259 -10.85 -32.35 3.97
N PRO A 260 -12.20 -32.38 4.04
CA PRO A 260 -13.00 -31.18 3.81
C PRO A 260 -12.45 -30.09 4.72
N GLY A 261 -12.00 -28.99 4.12
CA GLY A 261 -11.25 -27.94 4.85
C GLY A 261 -11.91 -27.59 6.18
N LEU A 262 -11.09 -27.32 7.19
CA LEU A 262 -11.52 -26.89 8.52
C LEU A 262 -12.59 -25.81 8.36
N LYS A 263 -13.76 -26.06 8.94
CA LYS A 263 -14.86 -25.10 8.94
C LYS A 263 -14.63 -24.06 10.03
N HIS A 264 -14.93 -22.81 9.74
CA HIS A 264 -14.82 -21.74 10.74
C HIS A 264 -15.79 -22.00 11.92
N ARG A 265 -15.41 -21.57 13.13
CA ARG A 265 -16.15 -21.79 14.41
C ARG A 265 -17.49 -21.05 14.54
N GLY A 266 -18.13 -20.68 13.42
CA GLY A 266 -19.40 -19.97 13.36
C GLY A 266 -19.29 -18.45 13.56
N TYR A 267 -20.42 -17.75 13.40
CA TYR A 267 -20.48 -16.28 13.41
C TYR A 267 -20.19 -15.66 14.78
N LEU A 268 -20.54 -16.32 15.88
CA LEU A 268 -20.28 -15.81 17.23
C LEU A 268 -18.77 -15.65 17.49
N ALA A 269 -17.98 -16.67 17.12
CA ALA A 269 -16.53 -16.62 17.21
C ALA A 269 -15.96 -15.48 16.35
N MET A 270 -16.51 -15.28 15.14
CA MET A 270 -16.13 -14.20 14.24
C MET A 270 -16.37 -12.81 14.88
N SER A 271 -17.54 -12.59 15.48
CA SER A 271 -17.88 -11.32 16.13
C SER A 271 -16.99 -10.98 17.33
N ILE A 272 -16.42 -11.99 17.99
CA ILE A 272 -15.51 -11.81 19.14
C ILE A 272 -14.06 -11.66 18.67
N PHE A 273 -13.59 -12.56 17.80
CA PHE A 273 -12.18 -12.61 17.41
C PHE A 273 -11.77 -11.53 16.42
N ILE A 274 -12.67 -11.02 15.56
CA ILE A 274 -12.33 -9.93 14.62
C ILE A 274 -11.96 -8.64 15.37
N PRO A 275 -12.78 -8.13 16.32
CA PRO A 275 -12.39 -6.95 17.10
C PRO A 275 -11.08 -7.15 17.87
N LEU A 276 -10.91 -8.32 18.53
CA LEU A 276 -9.68 -8.65 19.24
C LEU A 276 -8.46 -8.68 18.32
N PHE A 277 -8.64 -9.21 17.10
CA PHE A 277 -7.61 -9.23 16.08
C PHE A 277 -7.22 -7.81 15.66
N PHE A 278 -8.17 -6.90 15.45
CA PHE A 278 -7.85 -5.50 15.13
C PHE A 278 -7.06 -4.82 16.27
N VAL A 279 -7.44 -5.05 17.53
CA VAL A 279 -6.68 -4.54 18.68
C VAL A 279 -5.25 -5.07 18.67
N LEU A 280 -5.07 -6.38 18.48
CA LEU A 280 -3.75 -7.00 18.39
C LEU A 280 -2.94 -6.44 17.21
N LEU A 281 -3.54 -6.37 16.03
CA LEU A 281 -2.93 -5.90 14.79
C LEU A 281 -2.40 -4.47 14.94
N TYR A 282 -3.23 -3.56 15.45
CA TYR A 282 -2.82 -2.17 15.66
C TYR A 282 -1.80 -2.02 16.80
N THR A 283 -1.86 -2.86 17.84
CA THR A 283 -0.85 -2.87 18.91
C THR A 283 0.52 -3.27 18.35
N LEU A 284 0.57 -4.36 17.57
CA LEU A 284 1.81 -4.83 16.93
C LEU A 284 2.32 -3.83 15.88
N ALA A 285 1.43 -3.21 15.10
CA ALA A 285 1.80 -2.16 14.15
C ALA A 285 2.40 -0.94 14.87
N ASN A 286 1.83 -0.53 16.01
CA ASN A 286 2.37 0.56 16.81
C ASN A 286 3.73 0.23 17.41
N LEU A 287 3.95 -1.02 17.85
CA LEU A 287 5.28 -1.49 18.28
C LEU A 287 6.28 -1.52 17.12
N TRP A 288 5.84 -1.96 15.94
CA TRP A 288 6.66 -1.93 14.73
C TRP A 288 7.11 -0.52 14.39
N THR A 289 6.18 0.44 14.33
CA THR A 289 6.50 1.83 14.03
C THR A 289 7.31 2.52 15.13
N ALA A 290 7.20 2.07 16.38
CA ALA A 290 8.01 2.59 17.48
C ALA A 290 9.46 2.05 17.50
N HIS A 291 9.68 0.82 17.02
CA HIS A 291 10.96 0.14 17.18
C HIS A 291 11.65 -0.22 15.86
N VAL A 292 10.92 -0.78 14.90
CA VAL A 292 11.50 -1.27 13.65
C VAL A 292 11.75 -0.12 12.68
N ASP A 293 10.77 0.78 12.49
CA ASP A 293 10.93 1.91 11.56
C ASP A 293 12.14 2.80 11.94
N PRO A 294 12.36 3.19 13.21
CA PRO A 294 13.55 3.95 13.60
C PRO A 294 14.86 3.18 13.45
N LEU A 295 14.86 1.84 13.61
CA LEU A 295 16.05 1.02 13.38
C LEU A 295 16.43 1.03 11.90
N CYS A 296 15.45 0.80 11.02
CA CYS A 296 15.65 0.90 9.57
C CYS A 296 16.18 2.29 9.18
N ALA A 297 15.59 3.36 9.73
CA ALA A 297 16.06 4.72 9.48
C ALA A 297 17.52 4.95 9.94
N ARG A 298 17.90 4.43 11.11
CA ARG A 298 19.29 4.51 11.60
C ARG A 298 20.26 3.73 10.72
N TRP A 299 19.87 2.56 10.23
CA TRP A 299 20.70 1.77 9.31
C TRP A 299 20.87 2.47 7.97
N THR A 300 19.80 3.03 7.40
CA THR A 300 19.89 3.84 6.17
C THR A 300 20.81 5.04 6.38
N ALA A 301 20.65 5.79 7.48
CA ALA A 301 21.51 6.93 7.79
C ALA A 301 22.97 6.52 8.09
N ALA A 302 23.21 5.33 8.61
CA ALA A 302 24.56 4.79 8.79
C ALA A 302 25.19 4.44 7.44
N PHE A 303 24.43 3.80 6.55
CA PHE A 303 24.87 3.48 5.19
C PHE A 303 25.17 4.75 4.39
N GLU A 304 24.27 5.73 4.42
CA GLU A 304 24.47 7.03 3.79
C GLU A 304 25.78 7.69 4.24
N ARG A 305 26.01 7.80 5.56
CA ARG A 305 27.25 8.35 6.13
C ARG A 305 28.49 7.57 5.71
N ALA A 306 28.40 6.24 5.66
CA ALA A 306 29.51 5.39 5.20
C ALA A 306 29.81 5.61 3.70
N THR A 307 28.77 5.78 2.87
CA THR A 307 28.94 5.97 1.42
C THR A 307 29.39 7.37 1.02
N LEU A 308 28.93 8.40 1.74
CA LEU A 308 29.31 9.78 1.44
C LEU A 308 30.75 10.08 1.88
N ASN A 309 31.35 9.22 2.73
CA ASN A 309 32.59 9.47 3.46
C ASN A 309 32.53 10.82 4.22
N GLU A 310 33.00 10.91 5.45
CA GLU A 310 33.33 12.23 6.02
C GLU A 310 34.55 12.86 5.28
N SER A 311 34.67 12.76 3.95
CA SER A 311 35.73 13.40 3.16
C SER A 311 35.48 14.89 2.91
N GLU A 312 34.39 15.46 3.45
CA GLU A 312 34.24 16.92 3.57
C GLU A 312 34.72 17.48 4.92
N LYS A 313 35.30 16.66 5.82
CA LYS A 313 35.86 17.16 7.09
C LYS A 313 37.29 17.71 7.03
N THR A 314 37.88 17.92 5.83
CA THR A 314 39.25 18.47 5.75
C THR A 314 39.51 19.44 4.60
N THR A 315 38.51 20.21 4.13
CA THR A 315 38.79 21.33 3.20
C THR A 315 37.78 22.49 3.29
N SER A 316 37.47 22.95 4.49
CA SER A 316 37.04 24.36 4.68
C SER A 316 37.32 24.84 6.11
N SER A 317 38.56 24.68 6.57
CA SER A 317 39.09 25.58 7.59
C SER A 317 39.34 26.95 6.96
N GLY A 318 38.30 27.79 6.94
CA GLY A 318 38.32 29.21 6.56
C GLY A 318 37.21 29.95 7.34
N PRO A 319 37.44 31.19 7.79
CA PRO A 319 37.02 31.64 9.12
C PRO A 319 35.52 31.94 9.25
N ALA A 320 35.06 31.84 10.50
CA ALA A 320 33.73 32.09 11.02
C ALA A 320 32.94 33.22 10.31
N GLY A 321 31.76 32.89 9.80
CA GLY A 321 30.77 33.81 9.28
C GLY A 321 29.38 33.44 9.77
N GLN A 322 28.95 34.15 10.82
CA GLN A 322 27.60 34.43 11.33
C GLN A 322 26.38 33.60 10.88
N GLY A 323 25.62 33.18 11.90
CA GLY A 323 24.45 32.34 11.85
C GLY A 323 23.23 32.87 11.08
N LEU A 324 22.42 31.90 10.66
CA LEU A 324 21.01 32.07 10.30
C LEU A 324 20.21 30.85 10.77
N LEU A 325 20.26 30.62 12.08
CA LEU A 325 19.27 29.87 12.84
C LEU A 325 18.96 30.69 14.10
N SER A 326 18.11 31.70 13.94
CA SER A 326 17.39 32.29 15.05
C SER A 326 16.08 31.53 15.24
N GLN A 327 16.04 30.71 16.27
CA GLN A 327 14.86 30.58 17.14
C GLN A 327 15.27 31.14 18.52
N PRO A 328 14.38 31.37 19.52
CA PRO A 328 12.91 31.36 19.56
C PRO A 328 12.28 32.58 20.28
N ALA A 329 10.97 32.75 20.14
CA ALA A 329 10.01 33.10 21.20
C ALA A 329 8.60 32.71 20.73
#